data_AF-A0A925A7P3-F1
#
_entry.id   AF-A0A925A7P3-F1
#
_cell.length_a   1.000
_cell.length_b   1.000
_cell.length_c   1.000
_cell.angle_alpha   90.00
_cell.angle_beta   90.00
_cell.angle_gamma   90.00
#
_symmetry.space_group_name_H-M   'P 1'
#
loop_
_entity.id
_entity.type
_entity.pdbx_description
1 polymer ?
#
loop_
_entity_poly.entity_id
_entity_poly.type
_entity_poly.pdbx_seq_one_letter_code
_entity_poly.pdbx_strand_id
1 'polypeptide(L)' 'MFAPDGRVIAKLPTFTRGAMIETIPLSTTLTPAMFAGRQIEWIVAGFGLASLAVGILLAPRRARSASSRGRGRRG' A
#
# COMPACT_ATOMS: atom_id res chain seq x y z
N MET A 1 -11.95 4.57 27.23
CA MET A 1 -11.06 3.43 26.97
C MET A 1 -11.72 2.47 25.99
N PHE A 2 -10.97 2.04 24.98
CA PHE A 2 -11.40 1.03 24.01
C PHE A 2 -10.49 -0.21 24.15
N ALA A 3 -11.09 -1.39 24.06
CA ALA A 3 -10.43 -2.67 24.04
C ALA A 3 -9.74 -2.94 22.69
N PRO A 4 -8.78 -3.88 22.62
CA PRO A 4 -8.15 -4.31 21.37
C PRO A 4 -9.13 -4.91 20.35
N ASP A 5 -10.32 -5.32 20.79
CA ASP A 5 -11.43 -5.84 19.97
C ASP A 5 -12.43 -4.75 19.54
N GLY A 6 -12.17 -3.48 19.88
CA GLY A 6 -13.00 -2.32 19.53
C GLY A 6 -14.15 -2.02 20.51
N ARG A 7 -14.35 -2.81 21.57
CA ARG A 7 -15.39 -2.54 22.56
C ARG A 7 -15.03 -1.38 23.48
N VAL A 8 -16.03 -0.64 23.97
CA VAL A 8 -15.83 0.42 24.97
C VAL A 8 -15.70 -0.22 26.34
N ILE A 9 -14.53 -0.09 26.97
CA ILE A 9 -14.28 -0.64 28.31
C ILE A 9 -14.71 0.35 29.40
N ALA A 10 -14.41 1.64 29.20
CA ALA A 10 -14.77 2.68 30.15
C ALA A 10 -15.02 4.01 29.42
N LYS A 11 -16.01 4.78 29.86
CA LYS A 11 -16.31 6.13 29.34
C LYS A 11 -16.66 7.03 30.51
N LEU A 12 -15.99 8.18 30.61
CA LEU A 12 -16.31 9.20 31.60
C LEU A 12 -17.62 9.91 31.20
N PRO A 13 -18.48 10.31 32.16
CA PRO A 13 -19.67 11.09 31.85
C PRO A 13 -19.28 12.43 31.23
N THR A 14 -20.05 12.86 30.22
CA THR A 14 -19.80 14.14 29.56
C THR A 14 -19.92 15.28 30.57
N PHE A 15 -18.97 16.22 30.53
CA PHE A 15 -18.93 17.42 31.38
C PHE A 15 -18.80 17.18 32.90
N THR A 16 -18.36 15.99 33.32
CA THR A 16 -18.12 15.69 34.73
C THR A 16 -16.62 15.51 34.99
N ARG A 17 -16.09 16.17 36.03
CA ARG A 17 -14.68 16.04 36.42
C ARG A 17 -14.47 14.66 37.05
N GLY A 18 -13.56 13.87 36.48
CA GLY A 18 -13.22 12.53 36.99
C GLY A 18 -11.89 12.04 36.40
N ALA A 19 -11.35 10.97 36.97
CA ALA A 19 -10.14 10.31 36.49
C ALA A 19 -10.47 8.87 36.06
N MET A 20 -9.97 8.45 34.90
CA MET A 20 -10.09 7.08 34.40
C MET A 20 -8.76 6.38 34.67
N ILE A 21 -8.70 5.57 35.74
CA ILE A 21 -7.52 4.78 36.11
C ILE A 21 -7.89 3.31 35.89
N GLU A 22 -7.34 2.70 34.86
CA GLU A 22 -7.60 1.32 34.51
C GLU A 22 -6.29 0.63 34.10
N THR A 23 -6.04 -0.56 34.65
CA THR A 23 -4.82 -1.33 34.34
C THR A 23 -5.08 -2.18 33.10
N ILE A 24 -4.44 -1.84 31.98
CA ILE A 24 -4.58 -2.56 30.72
C ILE A 24 -3.41 -3.54 30.55
N PRO A 25 -3.66 -4.82 30.26
CA PRO A 25 -2.58 -5.75 29.96
C PRO A 25 -1.87 -5.33 28.66
N LEU A 26 -0.55 -5.19 28.72
CA LEU A 26 0.27 -4.84 27.57
C LEU A 26 0.43 -6.06 26.65
N SER A 27 -0.16 -6.01 25.46
CA SER A 27 0.01 -7.07 24.47
C SER A 27 1.37 -6.94 23.79
N THR A 28 2.22 -7.96 23.92
CA THR A 28 3.49 -8.10 23.20
C THR A 28 3.36 -8.98 21.95
N THR A 29 2.14 -9.31 21.55
CA THR A 29 1.86 -10.20 20.42
C THR A 29 2.27 -9.52 19.11
N LEU A 30 3.26 -10.11 18.41
CA LEU A 30 3.63 -9.69 17.07
C LEU A 30 2.57 -10.16 16.07
N THR A 31 2.00 -9.23 15.31
CA THR A 31 1.06 -9.59 14.25
C THR A 31 1.82 -10.10 13.02
N PRO A 32 1.23 -11.01 12.22
CA PRO A 32 1.87 -11.51 11.00
C PRO A 32 2.31 -10.37 10.04
N ALA A 33 1.54 -9.28 10.00
CA ALA A 33 1.87 -8.10 9.20
C ALA A 33 3.15 -7.38 9.69
N MET A 34 3.36 -7.30 11.02
CA MET A 34 4.58 -6.70 11.58
C MET A 34 5.83 -7.53 11.27
N PHE A 35 5.70 -8.86 11.22
CA PHE A 35 6.82 -9.76 10.94
C PHE A 35 7.18 -9.80 9.45
N ALA A 36 6.20 -10.03 8.58
CA ALA A 36 6.45 -10.35 7.17
C ALA A 36 6.07 -9.23 6.18
N GLY A 37 5.37 -8.18 6.61
CA GLY A 37 4.80 -7.18 5.71
C GLY A 37 5.85 -6.53 4.81
N ARG A 38 6.97 -6.09 5.39
CA ARG A 38 8.04 -5.42 4.64
C ARG A 38 8.75 -6.36 3.66
N GLN A 39 8.93 -7.62 4.02
CA GLN A 39 9.61 -8.60 3.17
C GLN A 39 8.78 -8.94 1.93
N ILE A 40 7.48 -9.17 2.13
CA ILE A 40 6.53 -9.45 1.04
C ILE A 40 6.44 -8.25 0.10
N GLU A 41 6.34 -7.03 0.65
CA GLU A 41 6.31 -5.80 -0.14
C GLU A 41 7.53 -5.67 -1.06
N TRP A 42 8.74 -5.88 -0.53
CA TRP A 42 9.97 -5.82 -1.33
C TRP A 42 10.04 -6.89 -2.40
N ILE A 43 9.58 -8.12 -2.11
CA ILE A 43 9.54 -9.20 -3.11
C ILE A 43 8.59 -8.84 -4.26
N VAL A 44 7.38 -8.41 -3.93
CA VAL A 44 6.36 -8.07 -4.94
C VAL A 44 6.77 -6.85 -5.75
N ALA A 45 7.22 -5.78 -5.08
CA ALA A 45 7.68 -4.56 -5.74
C ALA A 45 8.93 -4.82 -6.58
N GLY A 46 9.90 -5.56 -6.04
CA GLY A 46 11.13 -5.92 -6.75
C GLY A 46 10.87 -6.79 -7.98
N PHE A 47 9.98 -7.77 -7.88
CA PHE A 47 9.59 -8.61 -9.02
C PHE A 47 8.85 -7.81 -10.09
N GLY A 48 7.92 -6.95 -9.68
CA GLY A 48 7.24 -6.03 -10.60
C GLY A 48 8.21 -5.10 -11.33
N LEU A 49 9.15 -4.51 -10.61
CA LEU A 49 10.15 -3.62 -11.20
C LEU A 49 11.13 -4.37 -12.12
N ALA A 50 11.58 -5.57 -11.72
CA ALA A 50 12.46 -6.39 -12.53
C ALA A 50 11.78 -6.85 -13.84
N SER A 51 10.53 -7.32 -13.76
CA SER A 51 9.76 -7.72 -14.95
C SER A 51 9.52 -6.54 -15.91
N LEU A 52 9.23 -5.35 -15.37
CA LEU A 52 9.12 -4.13 -16.17
C LEU A 52 10.45 -3.78 -16.86
N ALA A 53 11.57 -3.82 -16.13
CA ALA A 53 12.89 -3.52 -16.67
C ALA A 53 13.27 -4.50 -17.80
N VAL A 54 13.01 -5.79 -17.60
CA VAL A 54 13.22 -6.84 -18.61
C VAL A 54 12.34 -6.58 -19.84
N GLY A 55 11.06 -6.23 -19.64
CA GLY A 55 10.14 -5.91 -20.72
C GLY A 55 10.60 -4.71 -21.56
N ILE A 56 11.13 -3.66 -20.92
CA ILE A 56 11.68 -2.48 -21.61
C ILE A 56 12.95 -2.84 -22.37
N LEU A 57 13.86 -3.60 -21.76
CA LEU A 57 15.16 -3.93 -22.36
C LEU A 57 15.01 -4.88 -23.55
N LEU A 58 14.09 -5.83 -23.46
CA LEU A 58 13.82 -6.83 -24.50
C LEU A 58 12.73 -6.39 -25.49
N ALA A 59 12.12 -5.21 -25.30
CA ALA A 59 11.09 -4.73 -26.21
C ALA A 59 11.65 -4.61 -27.63
N PRO A 60 11.07 -5.32 -28.62
CA PRO A 60 11.47 -5.12 -30.00
C PRO A 60 11.18 -3.67 -30.37
N ARG A 61 12.16 -3.01 -30.99
CA ARG A 61 11.97 -1.69 -31.60
C ARG A 61 10.97 -1.84 -32.74
N ARG A 62 9.68 -1.82 -32.43
CA ARG A 62 8.64 -1.59 -33.43
C ARG A 62 8.95 -0.21 -33.97
N ALA A 63 9.57 -0.19 -35.16
CA ALA A 63 9.65 1.01 -35.98
C ALA A 63 8.21 1.54 -35.97
N ARG A 64 8.04 2.71 -35.35
CA ARG A 64 6.76 3.39 -35.30
C ARG A 64 6.53 3.79 -36.73
N SER A 65 5.98 2.85 -37.50
CA SER A 65 5.85 2.96 -38.95
C SER A 65 5.03 4.21 -39.11
N ALA A 66 5.73 5.26 -39.54
CA ALA A 66 5.17 6.57 -39.71
C ALA A 66 4.06 6.39 -40.73
N SER A 67 2.83 6.30 -40.24
CA SER A 67 1.66 6.68 -41.00
C SER A 67 1.65 8.22 -41.08
N SER A 68 2.78 8.81 -41.50
CA SER A 68 2.80 10.06 -42.24
C SER A 68 2.42 9.72 -43.68
N ARG A 69 1.18 9.27 -43.88
CA ARG A 69 0.60 9.20 -45.21
C ARG A 69 0.16 10.63 -45.56
N GLY A 70 1.09 11.31 -46.22
CA GLY A 70 1.02 12.60 -46.89
C GLY A 70 -0.28 13.40 -46.79
N ARG A 71 -0.15 14.56 -46.13
CA ARG A 71 -0.82 15.77 -46.60
C ARG A 71 -0.31 16.10 -48.01
N GLY A 72 -1.20 16.18 -49.00
CA GLY A 72 -1.05 17.08 -50.15
C GLY A 72 -0.95 16.47 -51.55
N ARG A 73 -2.05 16.54 -52.32
CA ARG A 73 -2.13 16.81 -53.78
C ARG A 73 -3.62 17.09 -54.07
N ARG A 74 -4.11 18.34 -54.04
CA ARG A 74 -4.15 19.32 -55.16
C ARG A 74 -4.16 18.65 -56.54
N GLY A 75 -5.27 18.83 -57.26
CA GLY A 75 -5.56 18.32 -58.60
C GLY A 75 -7.06 18.23 -58.76
#